data_AF-A0A7S1HIR4-F1
#
_entry.id   AF-A0A7S1HIR4-F1
#
_cell.length_a   1.000
_cell.length_b   1.000
_cell.length_c   1.000
_cell.angle_alpha   90.00
_cell.angle_beta   90.00
_cell.angle_gamma   90.00
#
_symmetry.space_group_name_H-M   'P 1'
#
loop_
_entity.id
_entity.type
_entity.pdbx_description
1 polymer ?
#
loop_
_entity_poly.entity_id
_entity_poly.type
_entity_poly.pdbx_seq_one_letter_code
_entity_poly.pdbx_strand_id
1 'polypeptide(L)'
;EDIVEYHCHGGVAIVNSVLEALGSCAGLRMAGPGEFTRRAYLNGRMDLLEAEALNDLIHAETSGQQKQAMRQMGGAHRRLYQQWRTGVMQCLAHVNAFIDYGDDAGLEEEETLAPVREDAGAIEDEIRRHLADGKRGETLRSGLRCALVGPPNAGKSSLLNTLAA
;
A
#
# COMPACT_ATOMS: atom_id res chain seq x y z
N GLU A 1 8.06 -9.97 -17.70
CA GLU A 1 7.79 -10.06 -19.14
C GLU A 1 8.84 -9.25 -19.87
N ASP A 2 8.99 -9.46 -21.18
CA ASP A 2 9.92 -8.70 -22.00
C ASP A 2 9.38 -7.28 -22.20
N ILE A 3 10.27 -6.29 -22.05
CA ILE A 3 9.93 -4.87 -22.09
C ILE A 3 10.89 -4.17 -23.05
N VAL A 4 10.36 -3.29 -23.88
CA VAL A 4 11.12 -2.36 -24.71
C VAL A 4 10.62 -0.94 -24.41
N GLU A 5 11.55 -0.03 -24.14
CA GLU A 5 11.26 1.39 -23.87
C GLU A 5 11.78 2.25 -25.03
N TYR A 6 10.89 3.04 -25.65
CA TYR A 6 11.23 3.96 -26.73
C TYR A 6 11.40 5.37 -26.18
N HIS A 7 12.63 5.88 -26.17
CA HIS A 7 12.92 7.27 -25.81
C HIS A 7 12.89 8.13 -27.08
N CYS A 8 11.85 8.96 -27.22
CA CYS A 8 11.68 9.87 -28.36
C CYS A 8 11.54 11.33 -27.89
N HIS A 9 11.54 12.26 -28.83
CA HIS A 9 11.31 13.67 -28.52
C HIS A 9 9.88 13.89 -28.01
N GLY A 10 9.72 14.66 -26.92
CA GLY A 10 8.45 14.83 -26.20
C GLY A 10 7.37 15.66 -26.91
N GLY A 11 7.52 15.92 -28.21
CA GLY A 11 6.50 16.63 -28.99
C GLY A 11 5.24 15.76 -29.12
N VAL A 12 4.08 16.30 -28.80
CA VAL A 12 2.78 15.57 -28.82
C VAL A 12 2.55 14.83 -30.14
N ALA A 13 2.88 15.45 -31.28
CA ALA A 13 2.77 14.83 -32.60
C ALA A 13 3.69 13.60 -32.76
N ILE A 14 4.90 13.65 -32.21
CA ILE A 14 5.87 12.56 -32.28
C ILE A 14 5.41 11.40 -31.39
N VAL A 15 5.00 11.69 -30.16
CA VAL A 15 4.47 10.67 -29.22
C VAL A 15 3.25 9.97 -29.82
N ASN A 16 2.31 10.72 -30.39
CA ASN A 16 1.13 10.15 -31.04
C ASN A 16 1.49 9.28 -32.24
N SER A 17 2.44 9.71 -33.08
CA SER A 17 2.89 8.91 -34.24
C SER A 17 3.52 7.59 -33.81
N VAL A 18 4.30 7.58 -32.72
CA VAL A 18 4.89 6.36 -32.16
C VAL A 18 3.78 5.44 -31.62
N LEU A 19 2.83 5.96 -30.86
CA LEU A 19 1.72 5.18 -30.32
C LEU A 19 0.82 4.59 -31.42
N GLU A 20 0.56 5.35 -32.48
CA GLU A 20 -0.22 4.89 -33.64
C GLU A 20 0.51 3.77 -34.40
N ALA A 21 1.81 3.94 -34.65
CA ALA A 21 2.63 2.89 -35.27
C ALA A 21 2.62 1.61 -34.43
N LEU A 22 2.81 1.69 -33.11
CA LEU A 22 2.73 0.54 -32.21
C LEU A 22 1.32 -0.08 -32.18
N GLY A 23 0.26 0.74 -32.19
CA GLY A 23 -1.13 0.28 -32.23
C GLY A 23 -1.51 -0.48 -33.50
N SER A 24 -0.77 -0.26 -34.60
CA SER A 24 -0.96 -0.99 -35.87
C SER A 24 -0.32 -2.39 -35.89
N CYS A 25 0.60 -2.68 -34.96
CA CYS A 25 1.26 -3.98 -34.87
C CYS A 25 0.32 -5.03 -34.28
N ALA A 26 0.20 -6.17 -34.97
CA ALA A 26 -0.57 -7.31 -34.46
C ALA A 26 -0.03 -7.78 -33.10
N GLY A 27 -0.93 -7.98 -32.14
CA GLY A 27 -0.59 -8.42 -30.77
C GLY A 27 -0.30 -7.29 -29.78
N LEU A 28 -0.23 -6.03 -30.22
CA LEU A 28 -0.13 -4.88 -29.34
C LEU A 28 -1.51 -4.27 -29.07
N ARG A 29 -1.69 -3.70 -27.87
CA ARG A 29 -2.85 -2.87 -27.53
C ARG A 29 -2.45 -1.77 -26.57
N MET A 30 -3.27 -0.72 -26.50
CA MET A 30 -3.14 0.28 -25.46
C MET A 30 -3.34 -0.34 -24.08
N ALA A 31 -2.44 0.02 -23.16
CA ALA A 31 -2.51 -0.39 -21.77
C ALA A 31 -3.69 0.30 -21.07
N GLY A 32 -4.36 -0.42 -20.17
CA GLY A 32 -5.34 0.15 -19.25
C GLY A 32 -4.67 0.91 -18.09
N PRO A 33 -5.46 1.64 -17.29
CA PRO A 33 -4.96 2.34 -16.12
C PRO A 33 -4.23 1.40 -15.15
N GLY A 34 -2.99 1.75 -14.78
CA GLY A 34 -2.17 0.98 -13.84
C GLY A 34 -1.76 -0.42 -14.34
N GLU A 35 -1.96 -0.75 -15.61
CA GLU A 35 -1.81 -2.13 -16.10
C GLU A 35 -0.38 -2.65 -15.94
N PHE A 36 0.64 -1.82 -16.19
CA PHE A 36 2.04 -2.20 -16.00
C PHE A 36 2.35 -2.55 -14.55
N THR A 37 1.93 -1.72 -13.59
CA THR A 37 2.11 -1.97 -12.15
C THR A 37 1.34 -3.22 -11.71
N ARG A 38 0.11 -3.40 -12.21
CA ARG A 38 -0.68 -4.62 -11.94
C ARG A 38 0.02 -5.87 -12.46
N ARG A 39 0.60 -5.84 -13.66
CA ARG A 39 1.37 -6.97 -14.21
C ARG A 39 2.63 -7.23 -13.39
N ALA A 40 3.31 -6.19 -12.91
CA ALA A 40 4.45 -6.35 -11.99
C ALA A 40 4.05 -7.07 -10.69
N TYR A 41 2.89 -6.71 -10.12
CA TYR A 41 2.33 -7.39 -8.96
C TYR A 41 1.99 -8.87 -9.24
N LEU A 42 1.22 -9.13 -10.29
CA LEU A 42 0.80 -10.49 -10.65
C LEU A 42 1.98 -11.42 -10.98
N ASN A 43 3.06 -10.86 -11.52
CA ASN A 43 4.29 -11.60 -11.81
C ASN A 43 5.26 -11.67 -10.62
N GLY A 44 4.83 -11.26 -9.41
CA GLY A 44 5.63 -11.34 -8.18
C GLY A 44 6.88 -10.45 -8.18
N ARG A 45 6.97 -9.47 -9.08
CA ARG A 45 8.07 -8.50 -9.15
C ARG A 45 7.93 -7.39 -8.12
N MET A 46 6.73 -7.23 -7.59
CA MET A 46 6.33 -6.20 -6.63
C MET A 46 5.19 -6.76 -5.77
N ASP A 47 5.11 -6.41 -4.50
CA ASP A 47 3.93 -6.71 -3.67
C ASP A 47 2.85 -5.61 -3.77
N LEU A 48 1.68 -5.84 -3.19
CA LEU A 48 0.57 -4.89 -3.30
C LEU A 48 0.88 -3.56 -2.59
N LEU A 49 1.59 -3.59 -1.47
CA LEU A 49 1.95 -2.39 -0.72
C LEU A 49 2.98 -1.54 -1.49
N GLU A 50 3.93 -2.19 -2.15
CA GLU A 50 4.89 -1.53 -3.03
C GLU A 50 4.19 -0.90 -4.24
N ALA A 51 3.19 -1.56 -4.82
CA ALA A 51 2.38 -1.02 -5.92
C ALA A 51 1.56 0.21 -5.51
N GLU A 52 0.93 0.17 -4.33
CA GLU A 52 0.21 1.31 -3.76
C GLU A 52 1.17 2.46 -3.42
N ALA A 53 2.32 2.16 -2.83
CA ALA A 53 3.34 3.14 -2.51
C ALA A 53 3.92 3.84 -3.76
N LEU A 54 4.06 3.11 -4.88
CA LEU A 54 4.46 3.70 -6.16
C LEU A 54 3.43 4.74 -6.64
N ASN A 55 2.14 4.40 -6.55
CA ASN A 55 1.07 5.33 -6.90
C ASN A 55 1.09 6.57 -6.01
N ASP A 56 1.26 6.39 -4.69
CA ASP A 56 1.37 7.49 -3.74
C ASP A 56 2.61 8.36 -3.98
N LEU A 57 3.71 7.77 -4.44
CA LEU A 57 4.93 8.51 -4.78
C LEU A 57 4.76 9.37 -6.05
N ILE A 58 4.12 8.82 -7.09
CA ILE A 58 3.84 9.54 -8.34
C ILE A 58 2.94 10.76 -8.09
N HIS A 59 2.00 10.63 -7.15
CA HIS A 59 1.04 11.68 -6.80
C HIS A 59 1.42 12.54 -5.59
N ALA A 60 2.64 12.39 -5.04
CA ALA A 60 3.07 13.16 -3.89
C ALA A 60 3.24 14.65 -4.23
N GLU A 61 2.54 15.53 -3.50
CA GLU A 61 2.62 16.99 -3.65
C GLU A 61 3.55 17.63 -2.61
N THR A 62 3.82 16.92 -1.51
CA THR A 62 4.66 17.38 -0.41
C THR A 62 5.85 16.47 -0.15
N SER A 63 6.94 17.03 0.39
CA SER A 63 8.11 16.23 0.81
C SER A 63 7.77 15.20 1.91
N GLY A 64 6.73 15.47 2.71
CA GLY A 64 6.20 14.54 3.70
C GLY A 64 5.56 13.31 3.06
N GLN A 65 4.67 13.52 2.09
CA GLN A 65 4.06 12.44 1.30
C GLN A 65 5.12 11.62 0.55
N GLN A 66 6.09 12.29 -0.09
CA GLN A 66 7.18 11.62 -0.79
C GLN A 66 7.98 10.71 0.14
N LYS A 67 8.38 11.21 1.32
CA LYS A 67 9.12 10.42 2.32
C LYS A 67 8.29 9.25 2.85
N GLN A 68 6.99 9.44 3.06
CA GLN A 68 6.08 8.38 3.49
C GLN A 68 6.00 7.28 2.42
N ALA A 69 5.72 7.63 1.16
CA ALA A 69 5.63 6.69 0.06
C ALA A 69 6.94 5.89 -0.12
N MET A 70 8.09 6.57 -0.06
CA MET A 70 9.41 5.91 -0.11
C MET A 70 9.63 4.90 1.02
N ARG A 71 9.18 5.19 2.25
CA ARG A 71 9.27 4.24 3.38
C ARG A 71 8.39 3.01 3.17
N GLN A 72 7.20 3.21 2.61
CA GLN A 72 6.28 2.12 2.31
C GLN A 72 6.80 1.24 1.17
N MET A 73 7.32 1.86 0.11
CA MET A 73 8.01 1.17 -0.99
C MET A 73 9.26 0.41 -0.49
N GLY A 74 9.93 0.90 0.56
CA GLY A 74 10.99 0.18 1.27
C GLY A 74 10.52 -0.99 2.14
N GLY A 75 9.25 -1.39 2.06
CA GLY A 75 8.69 -2.58 2.70
C GLY A 75 8.44 -2.48 4.20
N ALA A 76 8.33 -1.27 4.76
CA ALA A 76 8.11 -1.10 6.21
C ALA A 76 6.85 -1.82 6.72
N HIS A 77 5.71 -1.59 6.06
CA HIS A 77 4.45 -2.27 6.39
C HIS A 77 4.49 -3.76 6.03
N ARG A 78 5.11 -4.12 4.91
CA ARG A 78 5.30 -5.52 4.52
C ARG A 78 5.98 -6.33 5.62
N ARG A 79 7.10 -5.83 6.17
CA ARG A 79 7.82 -6.53 7.25
C ARG A 79 6.95 -6.73 8.49
N LEU A 80 6.24 -5.69 8.93
CA LEU A 80 5.33 -5.76 10.06
C LEU A 80 4.23 -6.79 9.84
N TYR A 81 3.56 -6.75 8.68
CA TYR A 81 2.44 -7.66 8.38
C TYR A 81 2.91 -9.09 8.19
N GLN A 82 4.10 -9.30 7.64
CA GLN A 82 4.72 -10.63 7.54
C GLN A 82 5.06 -11.20 8.92
N GLN A 83 5.51 -10.37 9.86
CA GLN A 83 5.76 -10.78 11.24
C GLN A 83 4.47 -11.26 11.90
N TRP A 84 3.39 -10.48 11.82
CA TRP A 84 2.08 -10.89 12.35
C TRP A 84 1.54 -12.16 11.69
N ARG A 85 1.64 -12.24 10.36
CA ARG A 85 1.22 -13.44 9.62
C ARG A 85 1.99 -14.67 10.09
N THR A 86 3.29 -14.55 10.31
CA THR A 86 4.13 -15.65 10.79
C THR A 86 3.70 -16.10 12.18
N GLY A 87 3.48 -15.17 13.11
CA GLY A 87 3.01 -15.49 14.47
C GLY A 87 1.63 -16.16 14.47
N VAL A 88 0.68 -15.66 13.66
CA VAL A 88 -0.65 -16.28 13.53
C VAL A 88 -0.56 -17.69 12.93
N MET A 89 0.30 -17.88 11.93
CA MET A 89 0.52 -19.22 11.34
C MET A 89 1.12 -20.20 12.35
N GLN A 90 2.00 -19.75 13.24
CA GLN A 90 2.54 -20.56 14.33
C GLN A 90 1.44 -20.94 15.33
N CYS A 91 0.64 -19.97 15.77
CA CYS A 91 -0.51 -20.23 16.65
C CYS A 91 -1.46 -21.26 16.03
N LEU A 92 -1.81 -21.10 14.75
CA LEU A 92 -2.66 -22.02 14.02
C LEU A 92 -2.05 -23.43 13.93
N ALA A 93 -0.73 -23.54 13.71
CA ALA A 93 -0.04 -24.82 13.67
C ALA A 93 -0.12 -25.56 15.02
N HIS A 94 0.05 -24.85 16.13
CA HIS A 94 -0.08 -25.43 17.47
C HIS A 94 -1.50 -25.90 17.77
N VAL A 95 -2.51 -25.10 17.44
CA VAL A 95 -3.93 -25.48 17.60
C VAL A 95 -4.25 -26.72 16.76
N ASN A 96 -3.82 -26.77 15.50
CA ASN A 96 -4.07 -27.93 14.65
C ASN A 96 -3.37 -29.19 15.19
N ALA A 97 -2.13 -29.08 15.65
CA ALA A 97 -1.42 -30.21 16.26
C ALA A 97 -2.13 -30.73 17.52
N PHE A 98 -2.67 -29.84 18.36
CA PHE A 98 -3.46 -30.23 19.51
C PHE A 98 -4.78 -30.91 19.11
N ILE A 99 -5.47 -30.43 18.07
CA ILE A 99 -6.69 -31.07 17.56
C ILE A 99 -6.40 -32.47 17.00
N ASP A 100 -5.31 -32.61 16.24
CA ASP A 100 -5.00 -33.86 15.54
C ASP A 100 -4.41 -34.94 16.47
N TYR A 101 -3.70 -34.55 17.53
CA TYR A 101 -2.91 -35.48 18.36
C TYR A 101 -3.01 -35.25 19.88
N GLY A 102 -3.88 -34.34 20.36
CA GLY A 102 -3.95 -33.95 21.76
C GLY A 102 -4.19 -35.13 22.71
N ASP A 103 -5.18 -35.97 22.37
CA ASP A 103 -5.54 -37.17 23.16
C ASP A 103 -4.45 -38.25 23.08
N ASP A 104 -3.82 -38.44 21.92
CA ASP A 104 -2.80 -39.46 21.68
C ASP A 104 -1.45 -39.12 22.35
N ALA A 105 -1.13 -37.84 22.46
CA ALA A 105 0.11 -37.34 23.05
C ALA A 105 -0.01 -37.04 24.56
N GLY A 106 -1.20 -37.18 25.16
CA GLY A 106 -1.45 -36.85 26.56
C GLY A 106 -1.25 -35.36 26.85
N LEU A 107 -1.51 -34.50 25.86
CA LEU A 107 -1.32 -33.06 25.99
C LEU A 107 -2.47 -32.46 26.79
N GLU A 108 -2.15 -31.76 27.88
CA GLU A 108 -3.15 -31.00 28.62
C GLU A 108 -3.49 -29.70 27.87
N GLU A 109 -4.78 -29.38 27.78
CA GLU A 109 -5.29 -28.20 27.07
C GLU A 109 -4.66 -26.91 27.62
N GLU A 110 -4.54 -26.81 28.95
CA GLU A 110 -3.98 -25.64 29.63
C GLU A 110 -2.50 -25.45 29.28
N GLU A 111 -1.70 -26.52 29.27
CA GLU A 111 -0.25 -26.45 29.00
C GLU A 111 0.04 -26.13 27.52
N THR A 112 -0.82 -26.60 26.61
CA THR A 112 -0.61 -26.48 25.16
C THR A 112 -1.25 -25.23 24.57
N LEU A 113 -2.47 -24.87 25.01
CA LEU A 113 -3.22 -23.76 24.41
C LEU A 113 -3.05 -22.44 25.16
N ALA A 114 -2.67 -22.42 26.45
CA ALA A 114 -2.46 -21.15 27.14
C ALA A 114 -1.34 -20.29 26.51
N PRO A 115 -0.16 -20.84 26.14
CA PRO A 115 0.88 -20.07 25.44
C PRO A 115 0.39 -19.53 24.09
N VAL A 116 -0.39 -20.33 23.36
CA VAL A 116 -0.95 -19.93 22.07
C VAL A 116 -1.95 -18.78 22.22
N ARG A 117 -2.77 -18.78 23.28
CA ARG A 117 -3.70 -17.69 23.59
C ARG A 117 -2.94 -16.41 23.94
N GLU A 118 -1.83 -16.51 24.69
CA GLU A 118 -0.98 -15.37 25.02
C GLU A 118 -0.34 -14.76 23.76
N ASP A 119 0.27 -15.58 22.91
CA ASP A 119 0.89 -15.16 21.66
C ASP A 119 -0.12 -14.50 20.71
N ALA A 120 -1.29 -15.12 20.55
CA ALA A 120 -2.36 -14.57 19.72
C ALA A 120 -2.88 -13.23 20.29
N GLY A 121 -3.03 -13.12 21.61
CA GLY A 121 -3.41 -11.89 22.28
C GLY A 121 -2.38 -10.77 22.11
N ALA A 122 -1.09 -11.09 22.18
CA ALA A 122 -0.03 -10.12 21.92
C ALA A 122 -0.07 -9.57 20.49
N ILE A 123 -0.29 -10.44 19.49
CA ILE A 123 -0.45 -10.03 18.08
C ILE A 123 -1.71 -9.15 17.92
N GLU A 124 -2.82 -9.52 18.54
CA GLU A 124 -4.04 -8.71 18.52
C GLU A 124 -3.79 -7.30 19.07
N ASP A 125 -3.09 -7.19 20.20
CA ASP A 125 -2.76 -5.91 20.82
C ASP A 125 -1.81 -5.07 19.96
N GLU A 126 -0.86 -5.69 19.26
CA GLU A 126 -0.02 -4.99 18.28
C GLU A 126 -0.83 -4.41 17.13
N ILE A 127 -1.75 -5.20 16.56
CA ILE A 127 -2.64 -4.77 15.48
C ILE A 127 -3.54 -3.62 15.97
N ARG A 128 -4.12 -3.75 17.17
CA ARG A 128 -4.98 -2.74 17.76
C ARG A 128 -4.23 -1.42 17.96
N ARG A 129 -3.00 -1.47 18.47
CA ARG A 129 -2.13 -0.29 18.61
C ARG A 129 -1.77 0.32 17.26
N HIS A 130 -1.50 -0.50 16.24
CA HIS A 130 -1.22 -0.02 14.90
C HIS A 130 -2.41 0.71 14.26
N LEU A 131 -3.63 0.20 14.47
CA LEU A 131 -4.87 0.84 14.00
C LEU A 131 -5.22 2.12 14.78
N ALA A 132 -4.77 2.23 16.03
CA ALA A 132 -5.01 3.39 16.89
C ALA A 132 -4.08 4.59 16.62
N ASP A 133 -3.32 4.61 15.51
CA ASP A 133 -2.33 5.65 15.19
C ASP A 133 -2.92 7.06 14.93
N GLY A 134 -4.25 7.20 15.02
CA GLY A 134 -4.96 8.45 14.79
C GLY A 134 -5.07 8.82 13.32
N LYS A 135 -4.96 7.85 12.40
CA LYS A 135 -5.00 8.04 10.94
C LYS A 135 -3.96 9.05 10.46
N ARG A 136 -2.82 9.13 11.15
CA ARG A 136 -1.76 10.08 10.82
C ARG A 136 -1.18 9.81 9.44
N GLY A 137 -0.98 8.53 9.11
CA GLY A 137 -0.54 8.12 7.78
C GLY A 137 -1.55 8.47 6.68
N GLU A 138 -2.85 8.25 6.93
CA GLU A 138 -3.91 8.61 5.99
C GLU A 138 -4.00 10.13 5.80
N THR A 139 -3.94 10.90 6.89
CA THR A 139 -3.99 12.37 6.86
C THR A 139 -2.80 12.97 6.10
N LEU A 140 -1.58 12.44 6.32
CA LEU A 140 -0.40 12.86 5.57
C LEU A 140 -0.54 12.52 4.08
N ARG A 141 -1.08 11.33 3.76
CA ARG A 141 -1.32 10.88 2.39
C ARG A 141 -2.37 11.72 1.67
N SER A 142 -3.55 11.94 2.27
CA SER A 142 -4.67 12.65 1.63
C SER A 142 -4.58 14.17 1.71
N GLY A 143 -3.68 14.71 2.53
CA GLY A 143 -3.66 16.11 2.89
C GLY A 143 -4.85 16.53 3.75
N LEU A 144 -4.92 17.83 4.03
CA LEU A 144 -5.98 18.44 4.83
C LEU A 144 -7.05 19.06 3.92
N ARG A 145 -8.31 18.77 4.22
CA ARG A 145 -9.45 19.42 3.57
C ARG A 145 -9.88 20.62 4.42
N CYS A 146 -9.67 21.82 3.88
CA CYS A 146 -10.04 23.08 4.53
C CYS A 146 -11.13 23.79 3.71
N ALA A 147 -12.12 24.35 4.40
CA ALA A 147 -13.17 25.16 3.79
C ALA A 147 -13.06 26.62 4.28
N LEU A 148 -13.02 27.58 3.34
CA LEU A 148 -13.06 29.01 3.64
C LEU A 148 -14.50 29.50 3.64
N VAL A 149 -15.07 29.76 4.82
CA VAL A 149 -16.48 30.14 4.99
C VAL A 149 -16.57 31.55 5.57
N GLY A 150 -17.49 32.36 5.03
CA GLY A 150 -17.73 33.73 5.50
C GLY A 150 -18.63 34.52 4.56
N PRO A 151 -19.16 35.69 5.01
CA PRO A 151 -20.11 36.49 4.25
C PRO A 151 -19.53 36.99 2.90
N PRO A 152 -20.37 37.46 1.96
CA PRO A 152 -19.91 38.13 0.75
C PRO A 152 -18.91 39.25 1.09
N ASN A 153 -17.86 39.41 0.27
CA ASN A 153 -16.80 40.41 0.45
C ASN A 153 -15.96 40.29 1.74
N ALA A 154 -16.03 39.19 2.48
CA ALA A 154 -15.20 38.94 3.68
C ALA A 154 -13.70 38.70 3.41
N GLY A 155 -13.20 38.95 2.19
CA GLY A 155 -11.80 38.73 1.84
C GLY A 155 -11.38 37.27 1.62
N LYS A 156 -12.32 36.33 1.45
CA LYS A 156 -12.03 34.88 1.24
C LYS A 156 -11.03 34.62 0.10
N SER A 157 -11.24 35.26 -1.06
CA SER A 157 -10.35 35.11 -2.21
C SER A 157 -8.99 35.77 -2.00
N SER A 158 -8.95 36.91 -1.31
CA SER A 158 -7.69 37.57 -0.94
C SER A 158 -6.85 36.67 -0.05
N LEU A 159 -7.45 36.05 0.97
CA LEU A 159 -6.76 35.10 1.84
C LEU A 159 -6.21 33.89 1.07
N LEU A 160 -7.02 33.27 0.21
CA LEU A 160 -6.60 32.14 -0.63
C LEU A 160 -5.37 32.52 -1.47
N ASN A 161 -5.43 33.67 -2.15
CA ASN A 161 -4.34 34.13 -3.00
C ASN A 161 -3.06 34.43 -2.20
N THR A 162 -3.18 34.99 -1.00
CA THR A 162 -2.01 35.22 -0.12
C THR A 162 -1.40 33.92 0.39
N LEU A 163 -2.20 32.88 0.63
CA LEU A 163 -1.71 31.57 1.06
C LEU A 163 -1.11 30.74 -0.08
N ALA A 164 -1.56 30.97 -1.31
CA ALA A 164 -1.10 30.26 -2.51
C ALA A 164 0.10 30.94 -3.20
N ALA A 165 0.40 32.19 -2.85
CA ALA A 165 1.56 32.96 -3.32
C ALA A 165 2.83 32.58 -2.56
#